data_AF-A0A3A5VW53-F1
#
_entry.id   AF-A0A3A5VW53-F1
#
_cell.length_a   1.000
_cell.length_b   1.000
_cell.length_c   1.000
_cell.angle_alpha   90.00
_cell.angle_beta   90.00
_cell.angle_gamma   90.00
#
_symmetry.space_group_name_H-M   'P 1'
#
loop_
_entity.id
_entity.type
_entity.pdbx_description
1 polymer ?
#
loop_
_entity_poly.entity_id
_entity_poly.type
_entity_poly.pdbx_seq_one_letter_code
_entity_poly.pdbx_strand_id
1 'polypeptide(L)'
;MIGGLGPLELTILVGLFFILFGAERLPKMANALGRSKGEFQKGLADTSRTITDLEAGGRTPAQLLNERARAVGIDPSGMEIDELERKTAALEAMDNSGEE
;
A
#
# COMPACT_ATOMS: atom_id res chain seq x y z
N MET A 1 -36.08 -27.09 3.39
CA MET A 1 -35.06 -27.09 2.31
C MET A 1 -34.60 -25.65 2.16
N ILE A 2 -33.38 -25.35 2.59
CA ILE A 2 -32.80 -24.01 2.46
C ILE A 2 -32.20 -23.93 1.05
N GLY A 3 -32.77 -23.08 0.21
CA GLY A 3 -32.40 -22.88 -1.19
C GLY A 3 -31.02 -22.25 -1.34
N GLY A 4 -29.99 -23.08 -1.43
CA GLY A 4 -28.71 -22.70 -2.00
C GLY A 4 -28.73 -22.97 -3.50
N LEU A 5 -28.08 -22.12 -4.29
CA LEU A 5 -27.76 -22.44 -5.68
C LEU A 5 -26.82 -23.65 -5.66
N GLY A 6 -27.33 -24.81 -6.10
CA GLY A 6 -26.51 -26.00 -6.23
C GLY A 6 -25.57 -25.91 -7.43
N PRO A 7 -24.61 -26.84 -7.54
CA PRO A 7 -23.71 -26.91 -8.70
C PRO A 7 -24.46 -27.01 -10.03
N LEU A 8 -25.62 -27.69 -10.04
CA LEU A 8 -26.44 -27.84 -11.24
C LEU A 8 -27.08 -26.50 -11.66
N GLU A 9 -27.72 -25.80 -10.72
CA GLU A 9 -28.34 -24.49 -10.96
C GLU A 9 -27.31 -23.47 -11.44
N LEU A 10 -26.12 -23.46 -10.83
CA LEU A 10 -25.01 -22.60 -11.25
C LEU A 10 -24.54 -22.92 -12.67
N THR A 11 -24.46 -24.21 -13.01
CA THR A 11 -24.08 -24.65 -14.37
C THR A 11 -25.10 -24.21 -15.41
N ILE A 12 -26.40 -24.35 -15.12
CA ILE A 12 -27.48 -23.91 -16.01
C ILE A 12 -27.41 -22.38 -16.19
N LEU A 13 -27.20 -21.63 -15.11
CA LEU A 13 -27.09 -20.17 -15.17
C LEU A 13 -25.90 -19.72 -16.02
N VAL A 14 -24.73 -20.35 -15.84
CA VAL A 14 -23.53 -20.09 -16.64
C VAL A 14 -23.75 -20.48 -18.10
N GLY A 15 -24.42 -21.61 -18.36
CA GLY A 15 -24.79 -22.04 -19.71
C GLY A 15 -25.71 -21.04 -20.40
N LEU A 16 -26.76 -20.58 -19.71
CA LEU A 16 -27.68 -19.56 -20.22
C LEU A 16 -26.95 -18.24 -20.49
N PHE A 17 -26.08 -17.82 -19.59
CA PHE A 17 -25.23 -16.65 -19.78
C PHE A 17 -24.41 -16.79 -21.08
N PHE A 18 -23.77 -17.93 -21.33
CA PHE A 18 -22.99 -18.14 -22.54
C PHE A 18 -23.84 -18.18 -23.82
N ILE A 19 -25.09 -18.64 -23.75
CA ILE A 19 -26.03 -18.57 -24.89
C ILE A 19 -26.38 -17.11 -25.21
N LEU A 20 -26.63 -16.29 -24.19
CA LEU A 20 -27.03 -14.90 -24.37
C LEU A 20 -25.87 -13.97 -24.77
N PHE A 21 -24.71 -14.14 -24.13
CA PHE A 21 -23.57 -13.23 -24.25
C PHE A 21 -22.43 -13.80 -25.10
N GLY A 22 -22.30 -15.13 -25.20
CA GLY A 22 -21.20 -15.82 -25.88
C GLY A 22 -20.02 -16.14 -24.96
N ALA A 23 -19.26 -17.18 -25.32
CA ALA A 23 -18.11 -17.70 -24.56
C ALA A 23 -17.00 -16.66 -24.29
N GLU A 24 -16.88 -15.67 -25.17
CA GLU A 24 -15.79 -14.69 -25.12
C GLU A 24 -16.06 -13.50 -24.19
N ARG A 25 -17.31 -13.27 -23.76
CA ARG A 25 -17.66 -12.07 -22.97
C ARG A 25 -17.13 -12.10 -21.55
N LEU A 26 -17.27 -13.23 -20.85
CA LEU A 26 -16.73 -13.38 -19.50
C LEU A 26 -15.21 -13.13 -19.44
N PRO A 27 -14.37 -13.77 -20.29
CA PRO A 27 -12.94 -13.51 -20.34
C PRO A 27 -12.61 -12.06 -20.69
N LYS A 28 -13.30 -11.45 -21.66
CA LYS A 28 -13.06 -10.05 -22.05
C LYS A 28 -13.36 -9.08 -20.91
N MET A 29 -14.50 -9.26 -20.22
CA MET A 29 -14.87 -8.43 -19.08
C MET A 29 -13.91 -8.59 -17.92
N ALA A 30 -13.51 -9.83 -17.58
CA ALA A 30 -12.53 -10.09 -16.54
C ALA A 30 -11.18 -9.42 -16.83
N ASN A 31 -10.70 -9.49 -18.08
CA ASN A 31 -9.47 -8.81 -18.48
C ASN A 31 -9.57 -7.28 -18.38
N ALA A 32 -10.68 -6.69 -18.84
CA ALA A 32 -10.90 -5.25 -18.77
C ALA A 32 -10.98 -4.75 -17.32
N LEU A 33 -11.75 -5.46 -16.47
CA LEU A 33 -11.85 -5.17 -15.04
C LEU A 33 -10.51 -5.35 -14.33
N GLY A 34 -9.77 -6.41 -14.65
CA GLY A 34 -8.45 -6.67 -14.08
C GLY A 34 -7.45 -5.56 -14.40
N ARG A 35 -7.40 -5.10 -15.66
CA ARG A 35 -6.56 -3.96 -16.07
C ARG A 35 -6.98 -2.67 -15.36
N SER A 36 -8.27 -2.34 -15.36
CA SER A 36 -8.78 -1.14 -14.69
C SER A 36 -8.45 -1.12 -13.19
N LYS A 37 -8.68 -2.25 -12.49
CA LYS A 37 -8.35 -2.38 -11.07
C LYS A 37 -6.83 -2.29 -10.84
N GLY A 38 -6.02 -2.84 -11.75
CA GLY A 38 -4.55 -2.77 -11.69
C GLY A 38 -4.04 -1.33 -11.80
N GLU A 39 -4.47 -0.61 -12.85
CA GLU A 39 -4.11 0.80 -13.04
C GLU A 39 -4.63 1.70 -11.91
N PHE A 40 -5.83 1.42 -11.37
CA PHE A 40 -6.37 2.13 -10.21
C PHE A 40 -5.49 1.97 -8.96
N GLN A 41 -5.10 0.73 -8.63
CA GLN A 41 -4.19 0.46 -7.49
C GLN A 41 -2.82 1.12 -7.69
N LYS A 42 -2.30 1.10 -8.92
CA LYS A 42 -1.04 1.78 -9.27
C LYS A 42 -1.15 3.29 -9.04
N GLY A 43 -2.23 3.92 -9.52
CA GLY A 43 -2.49 5.34 -9.30
C GLY A 43 -2.60 5.70 -7.81
N LEU A 44 -3.25 4.86 -6.99
CA LEU A 44 -3.30 5.06 -5.54
C LEU A 44 -1.90 4.96 -4.89
N ALA A 45 -1.10 3.97 -5.29
CA ALA A 45 0.26 3.79 -4.77
C ALA A 45 1.19 4.95 -5.16
N ASP A 46 1.11 5.42 -6.40
CA ASP A 46 1.90 6.55 -6.90
C ASP A 46 1.50 7.87 -6.21
N THR A 47 0.20 8.05 -5.91
CA THR A 47 -0.28 9.19 -5.11
C THR A 47 0.30 9.15 -3.69
N SER A 48 0.27 7.99 -3.04
CA SER A 48 0.85 7.81 -1.69
C SER A 48 2.34 8.16 -1.68
N ARG A 49 3.11 7.64 -2.64
CA ARG A 49 4.54 7.99 -2.81
C ARG A 49 4.75 9.48 -3.00
N THR A 50 3.90 10.12 -3.82
CA THR A 50 3.99 11.56 -4.09
C THR A 50 3.75 12.36 -2.80
N ILE A 51 2.78 11.97 -1.97
CA ILE A 51 2.53 12.62 -0.68
C ILE A 51 3.73 12.44 0.25
N THR A 52 4.27 11.23 0.37
CA THR A 52 5.48 10.97 1.18
C THR A 52 6.69 11.78 0.70
N ASP A 53 6.90 11.90 -0.62
CA ASP A 53 7.98 12.71 -1.19
C ASP A 53 7.76 14.22 -0.96
N LEU A 54 6.50 14.69 -0.98
CA LEU A 54 6.15 16.07 -0.65
C LEU A 54 6.36 16.37 0.84
N GLU A 55 5.94 15.48 1.73
CA GLU A 55 6.17 15.57 3.18
C GLU A 55 7.68 15.55 3.50
N ALA A 56 8.45 14.78 2.75
CA ALA A 56 9.92 14.80 2.84
C ALA A 56 10.55 16.11 2.34
N GLY A 57 9.77 17.03 1.74
CA GLY A 57 10.26 18.32 1.26
C GLY A 57 11.37 18.20 0.21
N GLY A 58 11.39 17.10 -0.55
CA GLY A 58 12.47 16.79 -1.51
C GLY A 58 13.79 16.34 -0.87
N ARG A 59 13.80 15.99 0.42
CA ARG A 59 14.95 15.43 1.12
C ARG A 59 14.97 13.91 1.00
N THR A 60 16.17 13.32 0.93
CA THR A 60 16.28 11.86 0.93
C THR A 60 15.97 11.29 2.32
N PRO A 61 15.55 10.01 2.44
CA PRO A 61 15.27 9.38 3.72
C PRO A 61 16.41 9.50 4.74
N ALA A 62 17.66 9.39 4.27
CA ALA A 62 18.85 9.56 5.09
C ALA A 62 19.01 11.00 5.62
N GLN A 63 18.62 12.02 4.84
CA GLN A 63 18.67 13.42 5.28
C GLN A 63 17.64 13.69 6.38
N LEU A 64 16.41 13.16 6.24
CA LEU A 64 15.39 13.26 7.29
C LEU A 64 15.83 12.58 8.59
N LEU A 65 16.44 11.40 8.49
CA LEU A 65 16.95 10.67 9.65
C LEU A 65 18.07 11.45 10.36
N ASN A 66 19.00 12.02 9.59
CA ASN A 66 20.09 12.85 10.11
C ASN A 66 19.59 14.14 10.78
N GLU A 67 18.54 14.75 10.24
CA GLU A 67 17.94 15.96 10.82
C GLU A 67 17.18 15.65 12.11
N ARG A 68 16.41 14.54 12.13
CA ARG A 68 15.74 14.05 13.34
C ARG A 68 16.74 13.69 14.44
N ALA A 69 17.82 13.01 14.08
CA ALA A 69 18.93 12.71 14.99
C ALA A 69 19.53 13.98 15.62
N ARG A 70 19.80 15.01 14.81
CA ARG A 70 20.30 16.31 15.31
C ARG A 70 19.31 17.01 16.23
N ALA A 71 18.01 16.93 15.94
CA ALA A 71 16.97 17.53 16.78
C ALA A 71 16.93 16.92 18.19
N VAL A 72 17.20 15.62 18.32
CA VAL A 72 17.31 14.92 19.61
C VAL A 72 18.74 14.93 20.18
N GLY A 73 19.66 15.71 19.60
CA GLY A 73 21.02 15.90 20.10
C GLY A 73 22.03 14.81 19.75
N ILE A 74 21.71 13.92 18.80
CA ILE A 74 22.63 12.90 18.27
C ILE A 74 23.39 13.45 17.05
N ASP A 75 24.72 13.37 17.03
CA ASP A 75 25.52 13.69 15.84
C ASP A 75 25.59 12.50 14.88
N PRO A 76 25.02 12.57 13.65
CA PRO A 76 24.96 11.46 12.71
C PRO A 76 26.31 11.10 12.06
N SER A 77 27.37 11.89 12.28
CA SER A 77 28.64 11.74 11.57
C SER A 77 29.37 10.45 11.95
N GLY A 78 29.46 9.50 11.02
CA GLY A 78 30.21 8.24 11.20
C GLY A 78 29.43 7.12 11.87
N MET A 79 28.10 7.24 12.02
CA MET A 79 27.22 6.15 12.45
C MET A 79 26.60 5.41 11.26
N GLU A 80 26.42 4.09 11.41
CA GLU A 80 25.64 3.27 10.48
C GLU A 80 24.14 3.63 10.58
N ILE A 81 23.43 3.57 9.46
CA ILE A 81 22.03 4.02 9.34
C ILE A 81 21.11 3.30 10.34
N ASP A 82 21.28 1.98 10.49
CA ASP A 82 20.45 1.17 11.39
C ASP A 82 20.66 1.51 12.88
N GLU A 83 21.90 1.86 13.26
CA GLU A 83 22.22 2.24 14.64
C GLU A 83 21.66 3.63 14.96
N LEU A 84 21.77 4.56 14.00
CA LEU A 84 21.24 5.90 14.11
C LEU A 84 19.72 5.87 14.29
N GLU A 85 19.00 5.08 13.49
CA GLU A 85 17.54 4.92 13.61
C GLU A 85 17.15 4.42 15.01
N ARG A 86 17.82 3.38 15.50
CA ARG A 86 17.53 2.79 16.81
C ARG A 86 17.80 3.77 17.97
N LYS A 87 18.90 4.52 17.91
CA LYS A 87 19.23 5.52 18.94
C LYS A 87 18.26 6.70 18.91
N THR A 88 17.93 7.19 17.72
CA THR A 88 17.00 8.31 17.53
C THR A 88 15.61 7.94 18.05
N ALA A 89 15.09 6.77 17.67
CA ALA A 89 13.78 6.28 18.12
C ALA A 89 13.70 6.05 19.64
N ALA A 90 14.77 5.53 20.24
CA ALA A 90 14.82 5.31 21.70
C ALA A 90 14.80 6.63 22.48
N LEU A 91 15.52 7.65 22.02
CA LEU A 91 15.54 8.99 22.63
C LEU A 91 14.22 9.74 22.43
N GLU A 92 13.62 9.65 21.24
CA GLU A 92 12.32 10.24 20.93
C GLU A 92 11.20 9.65 21.80
N ALA A 93 11.24 8.33 22.06
CA ALA A 93 10.30 7.68 22.98
C ALA A 93 10.46 8.12 24.44
N MET A 94 11.68 8.46 24.86
CA MET A 94 11.95 8.97 26.22
C MET A 94 11.48 10.41 26.40
N ASP A 95 11.70 11.28 25.41
CA ASP A 95 11.29 12.68 25.43
C ASP A 95 9.76 12.82 25.46
N ASN A 96 9.06 12.07 24.60
CA ASN A 96 7.60 12.09 24.51
C ASN A 96 6.90 11.46 25.74
N SER A 97 7.62 10.63 26.51
CA SER A 97 7.13 10.08 27.79
C SER A 97 7.32 11.01 28.99
N GLY A 98 8.01 12.15 28.81
CA GLY A 98 8.22 13.17 29.83
C GLY A 98 7.19 14.30 29.81
N GLU A 99 6.29 14.34 28.82
CA GLU A 99 5.28 15.40 28.63
C GLU A 99 3.84 15.00 29.04
N GLU A 100 3.64 13.81 29.64
CA GLU A 100 2.40 13.42 30.34
C GLU A 100 2.59 13.41 31.87
#